data_AF-A0A7X0NIB2-F1
#
_entry.id   AF-A0A7X0NIB2-F1
#
_cell.length_a   1.000
_cell.length_b   1.000
_cell.length_c   1.000
_cell.angle_alpha   90.00
_cell.angle_beta   90.00
_cell.angle_gamma   90.00
#
_symmetry.space_group_name_H-M   'P 1'
#
loop_
_entity.id
_entity.type
_entity.pdbx_description
1 polymer ?
#
loop_
_entity_poly.entity_id
_entity_poly.type
_entity_poly.pdbx_seq_one_letter_code
_entity_poly.pdbx_strand_id
1 'polypeptide(L)'
;MQTINLEKEIRYFKESETYETAQEKRRLKRSKGKPRLFTSNDFHYDEVTQTCRCPAGNDMWRSGINVKSHNQQYTRFCGYLKDCKSCPLQQQCMRKPPIKTGRQVQFKNDESCKQLSYIDKMKVKIDSPIGRRQYGKRLGAIEPVFGNITVNKGMNKLTLRGKEKVNTQWQMYCLVHNIDKLRNNLH
;
A
#
# COMPACT_ATOMS: atom_id res chain seq x y z
N MET A 1 13.13 31.08 14.20
CA MET A 1 11.91 30.83 14.99
C MET A 1 10.98 29.71 14.46
N GLN A 2 11.17 29.15 13.25
CA GLN A 2 10.28 28.11 12.70
C GLN A 2 10.62 26.65 13.08
N THR A 3 11.83 26.38 13.59
CA THR A 3 12.26 25.03 14.00
C THR A 3 11.66 24.57 15.33
N ILE A 4 11.34 25.51 16.22
CA ILE A 4 10.83 25.23 17.58
C ILE A 4 9.36 24.74 17.54
N ASN A 5 8.56 25.16 16.57
CA ASN A 5 7.15 24.78 16.48
C ASN A 5 6.94 23.35 15.97
N LEU A 6 7.77 22.85 15.06
CA LEU A 6 7.66 21.49 14.53
C LEU A 6 7.97 20.41 15.59
N GLU A 7 8.95 20.65 16.46
CA GLU A 7 9.26 19.73 17.57
C GLU A 7 8.18 19.77 18.66
N LYS A 8 7.57 20.94 18.91
CA LYS A 8 6.43 21.09 19.83
C LYS A 8 5.17 20.39 19.31
N GLU A 9 4.82 20.52 18.03
CA GLU A 9 3.63 19.87 17.46
C GLU A 9 3.74 18.34 17.39
N ILE A 10 4.93 17.80 17.06
CA ILE A 10 5.18 16.36 17.13
C ILE A 10 5.08 15.83 18.58
N ARG A 11 5.45 16.66 19.56
CA ARG A 11 5.32 16.36 20.99
C ARG A 11 3.85 16.34 21.44
N TYR A 12 3.05 17.32 21.00
CA TYR A 12 1.60 17.36 21.29
C TYR A 12 0.85 16.12 20.77
N PHE A 13 1.29 15.52 19.66
CA PHE A 13 0.69 14.28 19.15
C PHE A 13 1.05 13.04 19.96
N LYS A 14 2.26 12.99 20.55
CA LYS A 14 2.68 11.90 21.45
C LYS A 14 1.95 11.91 22.79
N GLU A 15 1.53 13.09 23.26
CA GLU A 15 0.85 13.27 24.54
C GLU A 15 -0.69 13.33 24.38
N SER A 16 -1.22 13.06 23.18
CA SER A 16 -2.65 13.09 22.90
C SER A 16 -3.36 11.78 23.23
N GLU A 17 -4.19 11.79 24.29
CA GLU A 17 -5.01 10.62 24.68
C GLU A 17 -5.94 10.13 23.56
N THR A 18 -6.44 11.04 22.71
CA THR A 18 -7.34 10.69 21.60
C THR A 18 -6.61 9.97 20.46
N TYR A 19 -5.34 10.32 20.21
CA TYR A 19 -4.50 9.64 19.22
C TYR A 19 -4.19 8.21 19.64
N GLU A 20 -3.74 8.01 20.88
CA GLU A 20 -3.44 6.67 21.41
C GLU A 20 -4.71 5.79 21.46
N THR A 21 -5.84 6.35 21.91
CA THR A 21 -7.13 5.64 21.94
C THR A 21 -7.59 5.24 20.53
N ALA A 22 -7.42 6.11 19.53
CA ALA A 22 -7.75 5.79 18.14
C ALA A 22 -6.80 4.74 17.55
N GLN A 23 -5.52 4.77 17.92
CA GLN A 23 -4.53 3.79 17.50
C GLN A 23 -4.84 2.41 18.11
N GLU A 24 -5.20 2.36 19.39
CA GLU A 24 -5.58 1.13 20.08
C GLU A 24 -6.89 0.55 19.53
N LYS A 25 -7.91 1.38 19.26
CA LYS A 25 -9.13 0.94 18.56
C LYS A 25 -8.81 0.33 17.19
N ARG A 26 -7.87 0.90 16.43
CA ARG A 26 -7.40 0.32 15.16
C ARG A 26 -6.64 -0.99 15.37
N ARG A 27 -5.82 -1.10 16.43
CA ARG A 27 -5.08 -2.32 16.79
C ARG A 27 -6.03 -3.45 17.17
N LEU A 28 -7.02 -3.17 18.03
CA LEU A 28 -8.07 -4.12 18.43
C LEU A 28 -8.95 -4.56 17.25
N LYS A 29 -9.26 -3.65 16.31
CA LYS A 29 -9.97 -4.01 15.07
C LYS A 29 -9.14 -4.93 14.17
N ARG A 30 -7.81 -4.81 14.19
CA ARG A 30 -6.89 -5.71 13.46
C ARG A 30 -6.72 -7.06 14.18
N SER A 31 -6.68 -7.08 15.51
CA SER A 31 -6.50 -8.32 16.28
C SER A 31 -7.75 -9.22 16.26
N LYS A 32 -8.94 -8.63 16.21
CA LYS A 32 -10.22 -9.35 16.03
C LYS A 32 -10.50 -9.76 14.57
N GLY A 33 -9.52 -9.63 13.68
CA GLY A 33 -9.63 -10.02 12.28
C GLY A 33 -9.72 -11.54 12.10
N LYS A 34 -10.33 -11.99 10.99
CA LYS A 34 -10.33 -13.40 10.60
C LYS A 34 -8.88 -13.93 10.52
N PRO A 35 -8.63 -15.21 10.86
CA PRO A 35 -7.31 -15.80 10.77
C PRO A 35 -6.70 -15.58 9.38
N ARG A 36 -5.41 -15.23 9.34
CA ARG A 36 -4.70 -14.96 8.09
C ARG A 36 -4.65 -16.23 7.27
N LEU A 37 -5.19 -16.15 6.05
CA LEU A 37 -5.04 -17.21 5.05
C LEU A 37 -3.59 -17.27 4.58
N PHE A 38 -3.15 -18.45 4.14
CA PHE A 38 -1.85 -18.60 3.51
C PHE A 38 -1.72 -17.66 2.30
N THR A 39 -0.58 -16.98 2.27
CA THR A 39 -0.11 -16.07 1.23
C THR A 39 0.98 -16.75 0.39
N SER A 40 1.41 -16.15 -0.71
CA SER A 40 2.44 -16.78 -1.57
C SER A 40 3.75 -17.07 -0.83
N ASN A 41 4.06 -16.27 0.19
CA ASN A 41 5.28 -16.42 1.00
C ASN A 41 5.29 -17.68 1.87
N ASP A 42 4.12 -18.27 2.12
CA ASP A 42 4.02 -19.49 2.93
C ASP A 42 4.27 -20.76 2.08
N PHE A 43 4.43 -20.61 0.76
CA PHE A 43 4.68 -21.70 -0.19
C PHE A 43 6.17 -21.75 -0.51
N HIS A 44 6.70 -22.96 -0.61
CA HIS A 44 8.11 -23.18 -0.91
C HIS A 44 8.30 -23.30 -2.42
N TYR A 45 8.76 -22.23 -3.05
CA TYR A 45 9.07 -22.18 -4.48
C TYR A 45 10.57 -22.22 -4.69
N ASP A 46 11.03 -23.21 -5.45
CA ASP A 46 12.41 -23.31 -5.92
C ASP A 46 12.49 -22.82 -7.37
N GLU A 47 13.17 -21.70 -7.57
CA GLU A 47 13.34 -21.04 -8.87
C GLU A 47 14.21 -21.87 -9.84
N VAL A 48 15.16 -22.65 -9.32
CA VAL A 48 16.12 -23.42 -10.13
C VAL A 48 15.41 -24.62 -10.75
N THR A 49 14.69 -25.37 -9.92
CA THR A 49 13.95 -26.56 -10.37
C THR A 49 12.54 -26.23 -10.89
N GLN A 50 12.08 -24.99 -10.71
CA GLN A 50 10.72 -24.54 -10.99
C GLN A 50 9.66 -25.44 -10.36
N THR A 51 9.93 -25.91 -9.14
CA THR A 51 9.02 -26.73 -8.35
C THR A 51 8.43 -25.89 -7.21
N CYS A 52 7.20 -26.20 -6.82
CA CYS A 52 6.51 -25.50 -5.74
C CYS A 52 5.83 -26.50 -4.82
N ARG A 53 6.01 -26.33 -3.51
CA ARG A 53 5.35 -27.11 -2.46
C ARG A 53 4.45 -26.24 -1.61
N CYS A 54 3.28 -26.78 -1.28
CA CYS A 54 2.33 -26.09 -0.41
C CYS A 54 2.72 -26.21 1.08
N PRO A 55 2.16 -25.38 1.98
CA PRO A 55 2.39 -25.48 3.42
C PRO A 55 2.03 -26.85 4.03
N ALA A 56 1.20 -27.64 3.35
CA ALA A 56 0.82 -29.00 3.75
C ALA A 56 1.83 -30.07 3.26
N GLY A 57 2.89 -29.68 2.54
CA GLY A 57 3.92 -30.59 2.02
C GLY A 57 3.66 -31.17 0.63
N ASN A 58 2.44 -31.04 0.09
CA ASN A 58 2.11 -31.58 -1.23
C ASN A 58 2.73 -30.75 -2.37
N ASP A 59 3.16 -31.44 -3.43
CA ASP A 59 3.67 -30.83 -4.65
C ASP A 59 2.55 -30.14 -5.45
N MET A 60 2.91 -29.07 -6.15
CA MET A 60 2.01 -28.31 -7.00
C MET A 60 2.47 -28.39 -8.45
N TRP A 61 1.52 -28.54 -9.38
CA TRP A 61 1.85 -28.58 -10.79
C TRP A 61 1.93 -27.17 -11.37
N ARG A 62 2.87 -27.00 -12.30
CA ARG A 62 3.14 -25.72 -12.96
C ARG A 62 2.09 -25.47 -14.04
N SER A 63 1.19 -24.52 -13.78
CA SER A 63 0.08 -24.18 -14.66
C SER A 63 0.44 -23.16 -15.74
N GLY A 64 1.56 -22.43 -15.60
CA GLY A 64 2.04 -21.51 -16.62
C GLY A 64 3.38 -20.88 -16.25
N ILE A 65 4.22 -20.65 -17.25
CA ILE A 65 5.52 -19.97 -17.13
C ILE A 65 5.43 -18.62 -17.85
N ASN A 66 6.08 -17.58 -17.31
CA ASN A 66 6.17 -16.25 -17.92
C ASN A 66 4.82 -15.62 -18.28
N VAL A 67 3.80 -15.87 -17.45
CA VAL A 67 2.48 -15.25 -17.62
C VAL A 67 2.65 -13.74 -17.42
N LYS A 68 2.43 -12.96 -18.49
CA LYS A 68 2.55 -11.50 -18.44
C LYS A 68 1.29 -10.90 -17.81
N SER A 69 1.47 -10.14 -16.73
CA SER A 69 0.40 -9.35 -16.12
C SER A 69 0.98 -8.01 -15.65
N HIS A 70 0.34 -6.89 -16.00
CA HIS A 70 0.76 -5.54 -15.60
C HIS A 70 2.28 -5.28 -15.74
N ASN A 71 2.85 -5.64 -16.91
CA ASN A 71 4.29 -5.48 -17.21
C ASN A 71 5.25 -6.29 -16.33
N GLN A 72 4.74 -7.31 -15.63
CA GLN A 72 5.52 -8.26 -14.82
C GLN A 72 5.29 -9.68 -15.33
N GLN A 73 6.30 -10.53 -15.16
CA GLN A 73 6.24 -11.94 -15.55
C GLN A 73 6.10 -12.81 -14.30
N TYR A 74 5.25 -13.84 -14.40
CA TYR A 74 4.93 -14.72 -13.29
C TYR A 74 5.03 -16.19 -13.69
N THR A 75 5.49 -17.01 -12.75
CA THR A 75 5.32 -18.46 -12.79
C THR A 75 4.14 -18.84 -11.90
N ARG A 76 3.17 -19.58 -12.47
CA ARG A 76 1.93 -19.97 -11.81
C ARG A 76 1.95 -21.45 -11.47
N PHE A 77 1.58 -21.75 -10.23
CA PHE A 77 1.37 -23.12 -9.75
C PHE A 77 -0.06 -23.33 -9.30
N CYS A 78 -0.53 -24.55 -9.51
CA CYS A 78 -1.85 -25.01 -9.12
C CYS A 78 -1.70 -26.28 -8.28
N GLY A 79 -2.39 -26.34 -7.14
CA GLY A 79 -2.49 -27.56 -6.35
C GLY A 79 -3.38 -28.58 -7.03
N TYR A 80 -3.08 -29.85 -6.86
CA TYR A 80 -3.96 -30.92 -7.33
C TYR A 80 -5.27 -30.91 -6.56
N LEU A 81 -6.38 -31.12 -7.27
CA LEU A 81 -7.71 -31.06 -6.68
C LEU A 81 -7.94 -32.15 -5.63
N LYS A 82 -7.37 -33.34 -5.85
CA LYS A 82 -7.45 -34.47 -4.91
C LYS A 82 -6.85 -34.10 -3.55
N ASP A 83 -5.62 -33.60 -3.57
CA ASP A 83 -4.89 -33.22 -2.36
C ASP A 83 -5.54 -32.03 -1.64
N CYS A 84 -6.04 -31.05 -2.40
CA CYS A 84 -6.70 -29.89 -1.79
C CYS A 84 -8.06 -30.22 -1.16
N LYS A 85 -8.77 -31.25 -1.65
CA LYS A 85 -10.08 -31.66 -1.10
C LYS A 85 -9.94 -32.38 0.25
N SER A 86 -8.90 -33.20 0.43
CA SER A 86 -8.63 -33.94 1.66
C SER A 86 -7.62 -33.24 2.59
N CYS A 87 -7.20 -32.00 2.28
CA CYS A 87 -6.19 -31.29 3.04
C CYS A 87 -6.71 -30.83 4.42
N PRO A 88 -6.03 -31.14 5.54
CA PRO A 88 -6.42 -30.67 6.87
C PRO A 88 -6.29 -29.15 7.01
N LEU A 89 -5.40 -28.53 6.23
CA LEU A 89 -5.17 -27.08 6.24
C LEU A 89 -6.08 -26.31 5.26
N GLN A 90 -7.14 -26.93 4.74
CA GLN A 90 -8.00 -26.35 3.71
C GLN A 90 -8.63 -25.01 4.15
N GLN A 91 -9.09 -24.90 5.40
CA GLN A 91 -9.70 -23.67 5.93
C GLN A 91 -8.70 -22.51 6.08
N GLN A 92 -7.43 -22.83 6.34
CA GLN A 92 -6.34 -21.84 6.41
C GLN A 92 -5.78 -21.51 5.01
N CYS A 93 -5.94 -22.40 4.04
CA CYS A 93 -5.45 -22.21 2.67
C CYS A 93 -6.46 -21.48 1.77
N MET A 94 -7.75 -21.80 1.86
CA MET A 94 -8.80 -21.31 0.96
C MET A 94 -10.08 -20.96 1.71
N ARG A 95 -10.70 -19.81 1.36
CA ARG A 95 -11.99 -19.38 1.95
C ARG A 95 -13.16 -20.30 1.63
N LYS A 96 -13.11 -20.96 0.48
CA LYS A 96 -14.14 -21.87 -0.02
C LYS A 96 -13.48 -23.21 -0.35
N PRO A 97 -14.21 -24.33 -0.24
CA PRO A 97 -13.70 -25.63 -0.68
C PRO A 97 -13.41 -25.62 -2.19
N PRO A 98 -12.36 -26.34 -2.64
CA PRO A 98 -11.97 -26.39 -4.04
C PRO A 98 -13.00 -27.20 -4.85
N ILE A 99 -13.55 -26.58 -5.90
CA ILE A 99 -14.58 -27.19 -6.77
C ILE A 99 -13.94 -27.76 -8.04
N LYS A 100 -13.42 -26.87 -8.90
CA LYS A 100 -12.84 -27.21 -10.20
C LYS A 100 -11.31 -27.21 -10.21
N THR A 101 -10.70 -26.33 -9.42
CA THR A 101 -9.25 -26.15 -9.34
C THR A 101 -8.83 -26.05 -7.87
N GLY A 102 -7.63 -26.55 -7.58
CA GLY A 102 -7.01 -26.41 -6.27
C GLY A 102 -6.49 -24.99 -6.02
N ARG A 103 -5.68 -24.83 -4.98
CA ARG A 103 -5.05 -23.55 -4.64
C ARG A 103 -4.15 -23.09 -5.78
N GLN A 104 -4.30 -21.83 -6.19
CA GLN A 104 -3.43 -21.19 -7.18
C GLN A 104 -2.50 -20.20 -6.49
N VAL A 105 -1.22 -20.25 -6.85
CA VAL A 105 -0.19 -19.30 -6.38
C VAL A 105 0.63 -18.82 -7.55
N GLN A 106 1.15 -17.60 -7.43
CA GLN A 106 1.91 -16.93 -8.48
C GLN A 106 3.16 -16.32 -7.88
N PHE A 107 4.32 -16.70 -8.41
CA PHE A 107 5.61 -16.15 -8.04
C PHE A 107 6.09 -15.24 -9.17
N LYS A 108 6.66 -14.10 -8.81
CA LYS A 108 7.22 -13.17 -9.80
C LYS A 108 8.54 -13.75 -10.31
N ASN A 109 8.75 -13.67 -11.61
CA ASN A 109 10.04 -14.01 -12.19
C ASN A 109 10.96 -12.79 -12.03
N ASP A 110 12.07 -13.03 -11.33
CA ASP A 110 12.85 -12.02 -10.63
C ASP A 110 13.58 -11.02 -11.56
N GLU A 111 13.63 -11.29 -12.87
CA GLU A 111 14.19 -10.35 -13.85
C GLU A 111 13.45 -8.99 -13.87
N SER A 112 12.15 -8.99 -13.56
CA SER A 112 11.35 -7.75 -13.42
C SER A 112 11.40 -7.12 -12.02
N CYS A 113 11.89 -7.85 -11.00
CA CYS A 113 12.00 -7.37 -9.62
C CYS A 113 13.22 -6.47 -9.37
N LYS A 114 14.22 -6.48 -10.26
CA LYS A 114 15.43 -5.65 -10.10
C LYS A 114 15.17 -4.15 -10.21
N GLN A 115 14.03 -3.73 -10.76
CA GLN A 115 13.66 -2.32 -10.84
C GLN A 115 12.58 -2.01 -9.80
N LEU A 116 13.01 -1.58 -8.61
CA LEU A 116 12.10 -1.02 -7.61
C LEU A 116 11.25 0.07 -8.25
N SER A 117 9.93 -0.04 -8.12
CA SER A 117 9.00 1.01 -8.53
C SER A 117 9.37 2.31 -7.84
N TYR A 118 9.12 3.46 -8.49
CA TYR A 118 9.27 4.78 -7.86
C TYR A 118 8.53 4.87 -6.51
N ILE A 119 7.39 4.17 -6.39
CA ILE A 119 6.63 4.09 -5.14
C ILE A 119 7.45 3.38 -4.06
N ASP A 120 8.07 2.25 -4.37
CA ASP A 120 8.83 1.46 -3.39
C ASP A 120 10.14 2.18 -3.01
N LYS A 121 10.80 2.83 -3.97
CA LYS A 121 11.93 3.75 -3.69
C LYS A 121 11.51 4.88 -2.74
N MET A 122 10.33 5.46 -2.96
CA MET A 122 9.79 6.51 -2.08
C MET A 122 9.42 6.00 -0.69
N LYS A 123 8.87 4.78 -0.55
CA LYS A 123 8.61 4.18 0.76
C LYS A 123 9.89 4.04 1.56
N VAL A 124 10.92 3.44 0.96
CA VAL A 124 12.25 3.28 1.59
C VAL A 124 12.81 4.64 2.01
N LYS A 125 12.72 5.65 1.13
CA LYS A 125 13.16 7.01 1.44
C LYS A 125 12.41 7.61 2.62
N ILE A 126 11.08 7.51 2.66
CA ILE A 126 10.24 8.07 3.73
C ILE A 126 10.45 7.32 5.05
N ASP A 127 10.65 6.01 5.02
CA ASP A 127 10.80 5.18 6.23
C ASP A 127 12.18 5.31 6.89
N SER A 128 13.17 5.87 6.21
CA SER A 128 14.45 6.23 6.83
C SER A 128 14.28 7.27 7.95
N PRO A 129 15.12 7.29 9.00
CA PRO A 129 15.02 8.28 10.08
C PRO A 129 15.06 9.73 9.58
N ILE A 130 15.95 10.01 8.62
CA ILE A 130 16.08 11.33 7.97
C ILE A 130 14.82 11.65 7.16
N GLY A 131 14.32 10.67 6.40
CA GLY A 131 13.10 10.79 5.61
C GLY A 131 11.88 11.08 6.47
N ARG A 132 11.71 10.39 7.60
CA ARG A 132 10.62 10.65 8.57
C ARG A 132 10.69 12.07 9.11
N ARG A 133 11.89 12.54 9.49
CA ARG A 133 12.07 13.92 9.98
C ARG A 133 11.72 14.95 8.90
N GLN A 134 12.14 14.74 7.65
CA GLN A 134 11.81 15.63 6.54
C GLN A 134 10.33 15.58 6.18
N TYR A 135 9.74 14.39 6.13
CA TYR A 135 8.32 14.18 5.83
C TYR A 135 7.42 14.79 6.90
N GLY A 136 7.82 14.75 8.18
CA GLY A 136 7.11 15.41 9.27
C GLY A 136 6.96 16.92 9.09
N LYS A 137 7.90 17.59 8.42
CA LYS A 137 7.79 19.03 8.12
C LYS A 137 6.62 19.39 7.20
N ARG A 138 6.05 18.40 6.50
CA ARG A 138 4.90 18.60 5.62
C ARG A 138 3.63 18.97 6.39
N LEU A 139 3.52 18.61 7.66
CA LEU A 139 2.40 19.03 8.51
C LEU A 139 2.26 20.56 8.49
N GLY A 140 3.27 21.30 8.93
CA GLY A 140 3.19 22.76 8.96
C GLY A 140 3.25 23.45 7.59
N ALA A 141 3.88 22.83 6.59
CA ALA A 141 4.09 23.48 5.29
C ALA A 141 2.98 23.19 4.26
N ILE A 142 2.45 21.98 4.24
CA ILE A 142 1.62 21.46 3.14
C ILE A 142 0.18 21.24 3.59
N GLU A 143 -0.07 20.76 4.82
CA GLU A 143 -1.44 20.53 5.28
C GLU A 143 -2.30 21.80 5.31
N PRO A 144 -1.80 22.99 5.71
CA PRO A 144 -2.57 24.23 5.62
C PRO A 144 -2.96 24.58 4.18
N VAL A 145 -2.10 24.27 3.20
CA VAL A 145 -2.38 24.50 1.78
C VAL A 145 -3.54 23.61 1.32
N PHE A 146 -3.48 22.32 1.66
CA PHE A 146 -4.57 21.38 1.35
C PHE A 146 -5.85 21.73 2.09
N GLY A 147 -5.78 22.14 3.36
CA GLY A 147 -6.93 22.57 4.15
C GLY A 147 -7.60 23.80 3.53
N ASN A 148 -6.81 24.80 3.13
CA ASN A 148 -7.34 25.99 2.46
C ASN A 148 -8.02 25.61 1.12
N ILE A 149 -7.38 24.80 0.29
CA ILE A 149 -7.93 24.41 -1.01
C ILE A 149 -9.21 23.55 -0.87
N THR A 150 -9.23 22.59 0.05
CA THR A 150 -10.33 21.63 0.17
C THR A 150 -11.50 22.16 1.00
N VAL A 151 -11.23 22.85 2.12
CA VAL A 151 -12.25 23.34 3.04
C VAL A 151 -12.66 24.77 2.70
N ASN A 152 -11.72 25.71 2.66
CA ASN A 152 -12.06 27.13 2.47
C ASN A 152 -12.45 27.45 1.02
N LYS A 153 -11.75 26.85 0.04
CA LYS A 153 -12.04 27.02 -1.40
C LYS A 153 -12.97 25.92 -1.95
N GLY A 154 -13.43 25.00 -1.11
CA GLY A 154 -14.49 24.04 -1.41
C GLY A 154 -14.16 22.94 -2.42
N MET A 155 -12.88 22.73 -2.79
CA MET A 155 -12.50 21.68 -3.73
C MET A 155 -12.28 20.34 -3.03
N ASN A 156 -13.37 19.73 -2.55
CA ASN A 156 -13.34 18.41 -1.92
C ASN A 156 -13.39 17.25 -2.95
N LYS A 157 -13.72 17.54 -4.20
CA LYS A 157 -13.76 16.58 -5.31
C LYS A 157 -13.33 17.24 -6.63
N LEU A 158 -12.72 16.46 -7.50
CA LEU A 158 -12.43 16.86 -8.87
C LEU A 158 -13.69 16.69 -9.70
N THR A 159 -14.08 17.73 -10.44
CA THR A 159 -15.32 17.73 -11.23
C THR A 159 -15.10 17.24 -12.66
N LEU A 160 -13.86 17.25 -13.14
CA LEU A 160 -13.49 16.85 -14.50
C LEU A 160 -13.00 15.39 -14.56
N ARG A 161 -13.11 14.78 -15.74
CA ARG A 161 -12.59 13.44 -16.03
C ARG A 161 -11.46 13.51 -17.05
N GLY A 162 -10.46 12.66 -16.87
CA GLY A 162 -9.25 12.63 -17.70
C GLY A 162 -8.09 13.38 -17.06
N LYS A 163 -6.88 12.83 -17.21
CA LYS A 163 -5.66 13.29 -16.52
C LYS A 163 -5.36 14.77 -16.81
N GLU A 164 -5.46 15.18 -18.07
CA GLU A 164 -5.17 16.55 -18.48
C GLU A 164 -6.12 17.55 -17.83
N LYS A 165 -7.44 17.33 -17.96
CA LYS A 165 -8.47 18.21 -17.40
C LYS A 165 -8.38 18.32 -15.88
N VAL A 166 -8.18 17.19 -15.20
CA VAL A 166 -7.96 17.14 -13.75
C VAL A 166 -6.70 17.93 -13.36
N ASN A 167 -5.62 17.78 -14.11
CA ASN A 167 -4.37 18.49 -13.84
C ASN A 167 -4.55 20.01 -14.00
N THR A 168 -5.23 20.46 -15.06
CA THR A 168 -5.55 21.87 -15.27
C THR A 168 -6.39 22.43 -14.12
N GLN A 169 -7.44 21.72 -13.70
CA GLN A 169 -8.26 22.10 -12.55
C GLN A 169 -7.41 22.25 -11.28
N TRP A 170 -6.58 21.24 -10.97
CA TRP A 170 -5.71 21.28 -9.79
C TRP A 170 -4.72 22.46 -9.83
N GLN A 171 -4.08 22.70 -10.98
CA GLN A 171 -3.16 23.82 -11.17
C GLN A 171 -3.84 25.18 -10.99
N MET A 172 -5.07 25.34 -11.47
CA MET A 172 -5.85 26.56 -11.30
C MET A 172 -6.12 26.86 -9.81
N TYR A 173 -6.49 25.85 -9.02
CA TYR A 173 -6.68 26.02 -7.57
C TYR A 173 -5.37 26.34 -6.84
N CYS A 174 -4.26 25.70 -7.22
CA CYS A 174 -2.93 26.03 -6.70
C CYS A 174 -2.54 27.48 -7.01
N LEU A 175 -2.84 27.97 -8.22
CA LEU A 175 -2.61 29.36 -8.60
C LEU A 175 -3.41 30.31 -7.70
N VAL A 176 -4.72 30.07 -7.54
CA VAL A 176 -5.58 30.88 -6.66
C VAL A 176 -5.06 30.90 -5.22
N HIS A 177 -4.61 29.76 -4.70
CA HIS A 177 -3.99 29.70 -3.37
C HIS A 177 -2.71 30.55 -3.30
N ASN A 178 -1.85 30.49 -4.32
CA ASN A 178 -0.61 31.26 -4.34
C ASN A 178 -0.86 32.77 -4.45
N ILE A 179 -1.82 33.20 -5.27
CA ILE A 179 -2.22 34.62 -5.40
C ILE A 179 -2.74 35.14 -4.07
N ASP A 180 -3.62 34.38 -3.42
CA ASP A 180 -4.17 34.70 -2.10
C ASP A 180 -3.05 34.85 -1.06
N LYS A 181 -2.09 33.94 -1.07
CA LYS A 181 -0.89 34.03 -0.23
C LYS A 181 -0.08 35.30 -0.55
N LEU A 182 0.15 35.63 -1.81
CA LEU A 182 0.90 36.84 -2.19
C LEU A 182 0.19 38.11 -1.73
N ARG A 183 -1.13 38.21 -1.97
CA ARG A 183 -1.95 39.33 -1.50
C ARG A 183 -1.81 39.55 0.00
N ASN A 184 -1.85 38.47 0.79
CA ASN A 184 -1.77 38.57 2.25
C ASN A 184 -0.34 38.91 2.76
N ASN A 185 0.68 38.86 1.91
CA ASN A 185 2.07 39.20 2.25
C ASN A 185 2.54 40.51 1.59
N LEU A 186 1.75 41.09 0.69
CA LEU A 186 1.98 42.42 0.12
C LEU A 186 1.29 43.43 1.03
N HIS A 187 2.07 44.06 1.90
CA HIS A 187 1.72 45.29 2.60
C HIS A 187 1.94 46.49 1.68
#